data_AF-A0A7S3BX97-F1
#
_entry.id   AF-A0A7S3BX97-F1
#
_cell.length_a   1.000
_cell.length_b   1.000
_cell.length_c   1.000
_cell.angle_alpha   90.00
_cell.angle_beta   90.00
_cell.angle_gamma   90.00
#
_symmetry.space_group_name_H-M   'P 1'
#
loop_
_entity.id
_entity.type
_entity.pdbx_description
1 polymer ?
#
loop_
_entity_poly.entity_id
_entity_poly.type
_entity_poly.pdbx_seq_one_letter_code
_entity_poly.pdbx_strand_id
1 'polypeptide(L)'
;PNVHSRLPLAKHLLGTSLLGVLMEAPGTRVQALRLSYRSSGAILSLPSRLFYRDVLVSAVEGYEHTLAPAWSPETLTADEEGAPCPPVCVVGVTGRQTRHSERSWSNFIEAQMVADVVASICSGAARVQDVGVMALFRRQVQLIRQLLRRRDLGAVRVGTVDDYQGQES
;
A
#
# COMPACT_ATOMS: atom_id res chain seq x y z
N PRO A 1 3.01 -11.82 15.81
CA PRO A 1 4.36 -11.48 16.33
C PRO A 1 5.44 -11.96 15.35
N ASN A 2 6.44 -11.14 15.04
CA ASN A 2 7.56 -11.58 14.21
C ASN A 2 8.50 -12.47 15.04
N VAL A 3 8.50 -13.77 14.77
CA VAL A 3 9.34 -14.76 15.46
C VAL A 3 10.53 -15.13 14.56
N HIS A 4 11.72 -14.68 14.94
CA HIS A 4 12.96 -14.95 14.18
C HIS A 4 13.60 -16.31 14.49
N SER A 5 12.96 -17.16 15.31
CA SER A 5 13.46 -18.49 15.64
C SER A 5 13.35 -19.46 14.47
N ARG A 6 14.38 -20.28 14.27
CA ARG A 6 14.37 -21.40 13.29
C ARG A 6 13.71 -22.65 13.85
N LEU A 7 13.42 -22.70 15.16
CA LEU A 7 12.75 -23.83 15.80
C LEU A 7 11.24 -23.81 15.51
N PRO A 8 10.67 -24.87 14.92
CA PRO A 8 9.23 -24.94 14.60
C PRO A 8 8.35 -24.77 15.84
N LEU A 9 8.76 -25.36 16.97
CA LEU A 9 8.04 -25.26 18.24
C LEU A 9 7.95 -23.81 18.75
N ALA A 10 9.05 -23.06 18.62
CA ALA A 10 9.08 -21.64 19.02
C ALA A 10 8.20 -20.78 18.10
N LYS A 11 8.12 -21.09 16.81
CA LYS A 11 7.19 -20.40 15.89
C LYS A 11 5.73 -20.69 16.23
N HIS A 12 5.41 -21.91 16.64
CA HIS A 12 4.06 -22.28 17.02
C HIS A 12 3.64 -21.64 18.36
N LEU A 13 4.49 -21.71 19.38
CA LEU A 13 4.19 -21.21 20.72
C LEU A 13 4.25 -19.68 20.83
N LEU A 14 5.15 -19.01 20.11
CA LEU A 14 5.33 -17.55 20.17
C LEU A 14 4.71 -16.81 18.96
N GLY A 15 4.18 -17.57 18.00
CA GLY A 15 3.54 -17.02 16.80
C GLY A 15 2.13 -16.51 17.04
N THR A 16 1.46 -17.00 18.08
CA THR A 16 0.13 -16.54 18.49
C THR A 16 0.27 -15.38 19.47
N SER A 17 -0.39 -14.24 19.19
CA SER A 17 -0.43 -13.14 20.14
C SER A 17 -1.33 -13.48 21.33
N LEU A 18 -1.12 -12.83 22.48
CA LEU A 18 -2.02 -12.96 23.64
C LEU A 18 -3.48 -12.66 23.25
N LEU A 19 -3.70 -11.65 22.41
CA LEU A 19 -5.02 -11.33 21.88
C LEU A 19 -5.63 -12.53 21.12
N GLY A 20 -4.86 -13.17 20.24
CA GLY A 20 -5.32 -14.36 19.50
C GLY A 20 -5.74 -15.49 20.44
N VAL A 21 -4.94 -15.75 21.48
CA VAL A 21 -5.28 -16.76 22.50
C VAL A 21 -6.58 -16.39 23.24
N LEU A 22 -6.73 -15.13 23.64
CA LEU A 22 -7.93 -14.67 24.37
C LEU A 22 -9.18 -14.70 23.50
N MET A 23 -9.07 -14.42 22.20
CA MET A 23 -10.18 -14.48 21.25
C MET A 23 -10.74 -15.91 21.09
N GLU A 24 -9.91 -16.94 21.28
CA GLU A 24 -10.33 -18.35 21.23
C GLU A 24 -10.80 -18.88 22.59
N ALA A 25 -10.55 -18.15 23.68
CA ALA A 25 -10.88 -18.59 25.03
C ALA A 25 -12.41 -18.56 25.28
N PRO A 26 -12.97 -19.60 25.93
CA PRO A 26 -14.39 -19.64 26.26
C PRO A 26 -14.80 -18.45 27.15
N GLY A 27 -15.91 -17.79 26.80
CA GLY A 27 -16.44 -16.66 27.57
C GLY A 27 -15.87 -15.29 27.20
N THR A 28 -14.86 -15.21 26.32
CA THR A 28 -14.37 -13.93 25.82
C THR A 28 -15.33 -13.35 24.76
N ARG A 29 -15.84 -12.14 25.00
CA ARG A 29 -16.61 -11.39 24.00
C ARG A 29 -15.68 -10.51 23.18
N VAL A 30 -15.66 -10.72 21.86
CA VAL A 30 -14.90 -9.91 20.92
C VAL A 30 -15.83 -8.94 20.19
N GLN A 31 -15.50 -7.66 20.19
CA GLN A 31 -16.23 -6.62 19.45
C GLN A 31 -15.33 -6.08 18.33
N ALA A 32 -15.73 -6.30 17.08
CA ALA A 32 -15.05 -5.72 15.94
C ALA A 32 -15.54 -4.28 15.69
N LEU A 33 -14.60 -3.36 15.47
CA LEU A 33 -14.89 -2.02 14.97
C LEU A 33 -15.10 -2.11 13.46
N ARG A 34 -16.26 -1.64 12.98
CA ARG A 34 -16.68 -1.81 11.58
C ARG A 34 -16.57 -0.53 10.75
N LEU A 35 -16.54 0.63 11.40
CA LEU A 35 -16.48 1.93 10.73
C LEU A 35 -15.02 2.33 10.48
N SER A 36 -14.69 2.56 9.21
CA SER A 36 -13.40 3.11 8.79
C SER A 36 -13.54 4.60 8.48
N TYR A 37 -12.77 5.42 9.18
CA TYR A 37 -12.73 6.89 8.97
C TYR A 37 -11.61 7.33 8.03
N ARG A 38 -10.87 6.36 7.46
CA ARG A 38 -9.68 6.63 6.66
C ARG A 38 -9.91 6.45 5.17
N SER A 39 -10.48 5.31 4.79
CA SER A 39 -10.51 4.86 3.40
C SER A 39 -11.88 5.08 2.78
N SER A 40 -11.89 5.58 1.54
CA SER A 40 -13.10 5.62 0.71
C SER A 40 -13.66 4.21 0.52
N GLY A 41 -14.96 4.13 0.18
CA GLY A 41 -15.62 2.86 -0.09
C GLY A 41 -14.89 2.04 -1.16
N ALA A 42 -14.37 2.69 -2.20
CA ALA A 42 -13.63 2.04 -3.28
C ALA A 42 -12.36 1.34 -2.78
N ILE A 43 -11.55 2.00 -1.94
CA ILE A 43 -10.32 1.41 -1.36
C ILE A 43 -10.66 0.32 -0.33
N LEU A 44 -11.70 0.54 0.47
CA LEU A 44 -12.09 -0.37 1.56
C LEU A 44 -12.76 -1.66 1.08
N SER A 45 -13.39 -1.63 -0.09
CA SER A 45 -14.18 -2.73 -0.64
C SER A 45 -13.41 -4.05 -0.71
N LEU A 46 -12.20 -4.03 -1.27
CA LEU A 46 -11.39 -5.23 -1.47
C LEU A 46 -10.87 -5.82 -0.14
N PRO A 47 -10.23 -5.05 0.77
CA PRO A 47 -9.83 -5.55 2.08
C PRO A 47 -11.01 -6.08 2.90
N SER A 48 -12.17 -5.40 2.86
CA SER A 48 -13.37 -5.83 3.59
C SER A 48 -13.81 -7.23 3.17
N ARG A 49 -13.86 -7.48 1.85
CA ARG A 49 -14.22 -8.78 1.29
C ARG A 49 -13.23 -9.89 1.64
N LEU A 50 -11.93 -9.61 1.48
CA LEU A 50 -10.89 -10.63 1.65
C LEU A 50 -10.65 -11.01 3.10
N PHE A 51 -10.71 -10.04 4.02
CA PHE A 51 -10.24 -10.24 5.41
C PHE A 51 -11.32 -10.05 6.47
N TYR A 52 -12.42 -9.36 6.14
CA TYR A 52 -13.44 -8.96 7.13
C TYR A 52 -14.86 -9.40 6.77
N ARG A 53 -15.04 -10.31 5.79
CA ARG A 53 -16.36 -10.84 5.39
C ARG A 53 -17.37 -9.73 5.05
N ASP A 54 -16.89 -8.70 4.35
CA ASP A 54 -17.69 -7.55 3.90
C ASP A 54 -18.37 -6.74 5.02
N VAL A 55 -17.90 -6.82 6.28
CA VAL A 55 -18.53 -6.09 7.40
C VAL A 55 -18.00 -4.67 7.63
N LEU A 56 -16.92 -4.27 6.96
CA LEU A 56 -16.36 -2.92 7.10
C LEU A 56 -17.14 -1.90 6.26
N VAL A 57 -17.40 -0.73 6.85
CA VAL A 57 -18.15 0.36 6.25
C VAL A 57 -17.31 1.63 6.27
N SER A 58 -17.30 2.37 5.17
CA SER A 58 -16.62 3.66 5.08
C SER A 58 -17.47 4.73 5.74
N ALA A 59 -16.88 5.50 6.65
CA ALA A 59 -17.50 6.66 7.29
C ALA A 59 -17.15 7.98 6.57
N VAL A 60 -16.44 7.91 5.43
CA VAL A 60 -16.00 9.07 4.64
C VAL A 60 -16.79 9.25 3.34
N GLU A 61 -17.82 8.42 3.09
CA GLU A 61 -18.76 8.64 1.98
C GLU A 61 -19.43 10.02 2.13
N GLY A 62 -19.17 10.92 1.19
CA GLY A 62 -19.64 12.32 1.21
C GLY A 62 -18.63 13.36 1.71
N TYR A 63 -17.52 12.92 2.33
CA TYR A 63 -16.35 13.76 2.67
C TYR A 63 -15.14 13.40 1.80
N GLU A 64 -15.39 12.95 0.57
CA GLU A 64 -14.32 12.66 -0.35
C GLU A 64 -13.57 13.97 -0.61
N HIS A 65 -12.41 14.12 0.03
CA HIS A 65 -11.35 14.99 -0.44
C HIS A 65 -10.85 14.35 -1.74
N THR A 66 -11.67 14.43 -2.79
CA THR A 66 -11.34 13.97 -4.12
C THR A 66 -10.28 14.95 -4.63
N LEU A 67 -9.03 14.75 -4.21
CA LEU A 67 -7.93 14.94 -5.12
C LEU A 67 -8.20 13.94 -6.24
N ALA A 68 -9.05 14.33 -7.19
CA ALA A 68 -9.21 13.61 -8.44
C ALA A 68 -7.77 13.40 -8.91
N PRO A 69 -7.31 12.16 -8.99
CA PRO A 69 -5.89 11.94 -9.13
C PRO A 69 -5.56 12.43 -10.54
N ALA A 70 -4.94 13.62 -10.59
CA ALA A 70 -4.68 14.36 -11.82
C ALA A 70 -3.43 13.80 -12.49
N TRP A 71 -3.39 12.48 -12.65
CA TRP A 71 -2.40 11.85 -13.50
C TRP A 71 -2.95 11.81 -14.92
N SER A 72 -2.13 12.19 -15.89
CA SER A 72 -2.56 12.28 -17.28
C SER A 72 -2.90 10.88 -17.85
N PRO A 73 -3.94 10.77 -18.70
CA PRO A 73 -4.33 9.55 -19.41
C PRO A 73 -3.19 8.91 -20.22
N GLU A 74 -2.16 9.70 -20.54
CA GLU A 74 -0.96 9.26 -21.25
C GLU A 74 -0.14 8.25 -20.43
N THR A 75 -0.23 8.29 -19.10
CA THR A 75 0.54 7.41 -18.22
C THR A 75 -0.20 6.14 -17.83
N LEU A 76 -1.52 6.20 -17.62
CA LEU A 76 -2.35 5.01 -17.50
C LEU A 76 -3.58 5.24 -18.36
N THR A 77 -3.74 4.42 -19.38
CA THR A 77 -4.91 4.48 -20.24
C THR A 77 -6.12 4.06 -19.42
N ALA A 78 -6.88 5.02 -18.89
CA ALA A 78 -8.28 4.75 -18.61
C ALA A 78 -8.87 4.32 -19.95
N ASP A 79 -9.58 3.19 -19.97
CA ASP A 79 -10.05 2.53 -21.20
C ASP A 79 -10.99 3.40 -22.06
N GLU A 80 -11.33 4.62 -21.62
CA GLU A 80 -12.06 5.65 -22.38
C GLU A 80 -11.40 7.04 -22.24
N GLU A 81 -11.16 7.71 -23.37
CA GLU A 81 -10.63 9.08 -23.41
C GLU A 81 -11.52 10.04 -22.60
N GLY A 82 -10.95 10.65 -21.55
CA GLY A 82 -11.62 11.66 -20.73
C GLY A 82 -12.38 11.12 -19.52
N ALA A 83 -12.40 9.81 -19.27
CA ALA A 83 -12.96 9.27 -18.04
C ALA A 83 -12.08 9.62 -16.82
N PRO A 84 -12.68 10.03 -15.68
CA PRO A 84 -11.93 10.28 -14.45
C PRO A 84 -11.26 8.99 -13.99
N CYS A 85 -10.00 9.11 -13.60
CA CYS A 85 -9.19 8.01 -13.14
C CYS A 85 -9.78 7.39 -11.86
N PRO A 86 -9.92 6.05 -11.78
CA PRO A 86 -10.47 5.41 -10.60
C PRO A 86 -9.55 5.57 -9.39
N PRO A 87 -10.08 5.59 -8.15
CA PRO A 87 -9.29 5.72 -6.92
C PRO A 87 -8.37 4.52 -6.67
N VAL A 88 -8.62 3.39 -7.36
CA VAL A 88 -7.78 2.19 -7.34
C VAL A 88 -7.51 1.77 -8.78
N CYS A 89 -6.24 1.64 -9.14
CA CYS A 89 -5.80 1.20 -10.46
C CYS A 89 -4.71 0.13 -10.31
N VAL A 90 -4.73 -0.86 -11.21
CA VAL A 90 -3.68 -1.88 -11.31
C VAL A 90 -2.98 -1.70 -12.65
N VAL A 91 -1.67 -1.52 -12.60
CA VAL A 91 -0.85 -1.22 -13.77
C VAL A 91 -0.03 -2.45 -14.14
N GLY A 92 -0.28 -3.00 -15.33
CA GLY A 92 0.52 -4.08 -15.88
C GLY A 92 1.87 -3.56 -16.36
N VAL A 93 2.97 -4.03 -15.77
CA VAL A 93 4.32 -3.63 -16.17
C VAL A 93 5.12 -4.84 -16.63
N THR A 94 5.52 -4.83 -17.90
CA THR A 94 6.41 -5.86 -18.46
C THR A 94 7.86 -5.51 -18.17
N GLY A 95 8.35 -5.91 -17.00
CA GLY A 95 9.74 -5.71 -16.59
C GLY A 95 10.46 -7.01 -16.25
N ARG A 96 11.77 -6.92 -16.04
CA ARG A 96 12.61 -8.06 -15.60
C ARG A 96 13.17 -7.79 -14.21
N GLN A 97 12.92 -8.70 -13.28
CA GLN A 97 13.47 -8.62 -11.93
C GLN A 97 14.97 -8.97 -11.93
N THR A 98 15.72 -8.21 -11.13
CA THR A 98 17.14 -8.42 -10.85
C THR A 98 17.30 -8.83 -9.39
N ARG A 99 18.03 -9.92 -9.16
CA ARG A 99 18.34 -10.42 -7.82
C ARG A 99 19.60 -9.75 -7.29
N HIS A 100 19.54 -9.21 -6.08
CA HIS A 100 20.69 -8.57 -5.42
C HIS A 100 21.20 -9.37 -4.23
N SER A 101 20.34 -10.19 -3.61
CA SER A 101 20.72 -11.12 -2.55
C SER A 101 19.72 -12.29 -2.46
N GLU A 102 19.88 -13.18 -1.49
CA GLU A 102 18.97 -14.30 -1.27
C GLU A 102 17.50 -13.87 -1.16
N ARG A 103 17.23 -12.72 -0.53
CA ARG A 103 15.89 -12.21 -0.19
C ARG A 103 15.62 -10.79 -0.68
N SER A 104 16.40 -10.30 -1.64
CA SER A 104 16.23 -8.93 -2.15
C SER A 104 16.27 -8.89 -3.67
N TRP A 105 15.20 -8.29 -4.23
CA TRP A 105 15.00 -8.12 -5.66
C TRP A 105 14.72 -6.66 -5.98
N SER A 106 14.91 -6.29 -7.24
CA SER A 106 14.44 -5.02 -7.79
C SER A 106 13.96 -5.21 -9.22
N ASN A 107 13.04 -4.38 -9.67
CA ASN A 107 12.66 -4.26 -11.07
C ASN A 107 12.78 -2.78 -11.48
N PHE A 108 13.68 -2.52 -12.43
CA PHE A 108 13.96 -1.16 -12.87
C PHE A 108 12.80 -0.54 -13.63
N ILE A 109 12.12 -1.33 -14.49
CA ILE A 109 10.98 -0.84 -15.27
C ILE A 109 9.82 -0.49 -14.35
N GLU A 110 9.52 -1.35 -13.36
CA GLU A 110 8.52 -1.02 -12.33
C GLU A 110 8.91 0.21 -11.51
N ALA A 111 10.18 0.35 -11.12
CA ALA A 111 10.63 1.50 -10.34
C ALA A 111 10.53 2.82 -11.14
N GLN A 112 10.81 2.78 -12.44
CA GLN A 112 10.65 3.91 -13.34
C GLN A 112 9.17 4.28 -13.48
N MET A 113 8.30 3.30 -13.74
CA MET A 113 6.85 3.51 -13.84
C MET A 113 6.29 4.14 -12.56
N VAL A 114 6.69 3.65 -11.38
CA VAL A 114 6.30 4.23 -10.09
C VAL A 114 6.76 5.68 -9.99
N ALA A 115 8.00 5.98 -10.37
CA ALA A 115 8.48 7.35 -10.34
C ALA A 115 7.73 8.25 -11.32
N ASP A 116 7.29 7.74 -12.47
CA ASP A 116 6.52 8.48 -13.49
C ASP A 116 5.13 8.82 -12.96
N VAL A 117 4.45 7.83 -12.35
CA VAL A 117 3.15 8.02 -11.70
C VAL A 117 3.25 9.03 -10.56
N VAL A 118 4.26 8.93 -9.69
CA VAL A 118 4.44 9.86 -8.58
C VAL A 118 4.72 11.29 -9.07
N ALA A 119 5.51 11.44 -10.13
CA ALA A 119 5.76 12.75 -10.74
C ALA A 119 4.47 13.34 -11.33
N SER A 120 3.67 12.52 -12.02
CA SER A 120 2.36 12.91 -12.55
C SER A 120 1.43 13.40 -11.44
N ILE A 121 1.31 12.63 -10.35
CA ILE A 121 0.49 12.99 -9.17
C ILE A 121 0.95 14.30 -8.52
N CYS A 122 2.26 14.48 -8.33
CA CYS A 122 2.82 15.68 -7.69
C CYS A 122 2.81 16.91 -8.61
N SER A 123 2.73 16.72 -9.92
CA SER A 123 2.55 17.82 -10.88
C SER A 123 1.12 18.36 -10.91
N GLY A 124 0.16 17.54 -10.46
CA GLY A 124 -1.22 17.92 -10.26
C GLY A 124 -1.45 18.63 -8.92
N ALA A 125 -2.51 18.23 -8.21
CA ALA A 125 -2.95 18.90 -6.98
C ALA A 125 -2.36 18.32 -5.68
N ALA A 126 -1.67 17.17 -5.75
CA ALA A 126 -1.18 16.48 -4.55
C ALA A 126 0.15 17.05 -4.07
N ARG A 127 0.29 17.27 -2.76
CA ARG A 127 1.58 17.64 -2.18
C ARG A 127 2.45 16.40 -2.03
N VAL A 128 3.76 16.58 -2.19
CA VAL A 128 4.75 15.51 -2.06
C VAL A 128 4.65 14.73 -0.73
N GLN A 129 4.27 15.42 0.35
CA GLN A 129 4.10 14.85 1.68
C GLN A 129 2.85 13.97 1.83
N ASP A 130 1.87 14.13 0.95
CA ASP A 130 0.61 13.37 0.91
C ASP A 130 0.76 12.14 -0.02
N VAL A 131 1.98 11.80 -0.44
CA VAL A 131 2.27 10.67 -1.33
C VAL A 131 3.19 9.68 -0.63
N GLY A 132 2.71 8.45 -0.48
CA GLY A 132 3.46 7.30 0.03
C GLY A 132 3.67 6.23 -1.04
N VAL A 133 4.89 5.71 -1.12
CA VAL A 133 5.23 4.55 -1.96
C VAL A 133 5.67 3.39 -1.08
N MET A 134 5.12 2.21 -1.34
CA MET A 134 5.45 0.96 -0.65
C MET A 134 6.03 -0.07 -1.62
N ALA A 135 7.07 -0.77 -1.20
CA ALA A 135 7.63 -1.91 -1.94
C ALA A 135 8.12 -3.02 -1.00
N LEU A 136 7.96 -4.28 -1.40
CA LEU A 136 8.31 -5.43 -0.55
C LEU A 136 9.81 -5.55 -0.25
N PHE A 137 10.66 -5.20 -1.21
CA PHE A 137 12.12 -5.38 -1.09
C PHE A 137 12.83 -4.06 -0.83
N ARG A 138 13.74 -4.05 0.15
CA ARG A 138 14.58 -2.89 0.47
C ARG A 138 15.36 -2.37 -0.74
N ARG A 139 15.81 -3.24 -1.63
CA ARG A 139 16.51 -2.82 -2.85
C ARG A 139 15.61 -2.10 -3.84
N GLN A 140 14.35 -2.52 -3.96
CA GLN A 140 13.35 -1.79 -4.75
C GLN A 140 13.07 -0.41 -4.15
N VAL A 141 12.92 -0.32 -2.83
CA VAL A 141 12.78 0.96 -2.10
C VAL A 141 13.95 1.91 -2.41
N GLN A 142 15.19 1.41 -2.33
CA GLN A 142 16.38 2.21 -2.64
C GLN A 142 16.36 2.72 -4.09
N LEU A 143 16.01 1.86 -5.04
CA LEU A 143 15.96 2.21 -6.45
C LEU A 143 14.92 3.30 -6.72
N ILE A 144 13.71 3.15 -6.18
CA ILE A 144 12.64 4.15 -6.32
C ILE A 144 13.07 5.49 -5.70
N ARG A 145 13.63 5.48 -4.48
CA ARG A 145 14.14 6.71 -3.83
C ARG A 145 15.19 7.42 -4.68
N GLN A 146 16.09 6.67 -5.32
CA GLN A 146 17.09 7.25 -6.21
C GLN A 146 16.46 7.91 -7.44
N LEU A 147 15.48 7.25 -8.07
CA LEU A 147 14.78 7.79 -9.24
C LEU A 147 13.97 9.05 -8.88
N LEU A 148 13.25 9.05 -7.76
CA LEU A 148 12.48 10.21 -7.30
C LEU A 148 13.38 11.40 -6.94
N ARG A 149 14.53 11.17 -6.29
CA ARG A 149 15.50 12.24 -5.98
C ARG A 149 16.06 12.91 -7.23
N ARG A 150 16.23 12.19 -8.33
CA ARG A 150 16.68 12.76 -9.62
C ARG A 150 15.62 13.65 -10.28
N ARG A 151 14.39 13.62 -9.78
CA ARG A 151 13.24 14.42 -10.25
C ARG A 151 12.81 15.46 -9.22
N ASP A 152 13.67 15.75 -8.24
CA ASP A 152 13.37 16.65 -7.11
C ASP A 152 12.20 16.22 -6.21
N LEU A 153 11.78 14.95 -6.31
CA LEU A 153 10.72 14.34 -5.50
C LEU A 153 11.29 13.53 -4.32
N GLY A 154 12.45 13.96 -3.80
CA GLY A 154 13.17 13.25 -2.74
C GLY A 154 12.45 13.22 -1.39
N ALA A 155 11.44 14.08 -1.19
CA ALA A 155 10.64 14.16 0.02
C ALA A 155 9.47 13.16 0.07
N VAL A 156 9.16 12.47 -1.05
CA VAL A 156 8.15 11.40 -1.09
C VAL A 156 8.57 10.29 -0.11
N ARG A 157 7.64 9.85 0.74
CA ARG A 157 7.89 8.71 1.63
C ARG A 157 7.93 7.44 0.79
N VAL A 158 9.03 6.70 0.85
CA VAL A 158 9.18 5.39 0.21
C VAL A 158 9.64 4.40 1.26
N GLY A 159 9.03 3.23 1.37
CA GLY A 159 9.39 2.26 2.42
C GLY A 159 8.85 0.86 2.16
N THR A 160 9.18 -0.07 3.04
CA THR A 160 8.59 -1.42 3.07
C THR A 160 7.28 -1.44 3.84
N VAL A 161 6.46 -2.49 3.69
CA VAL A 161 5.18 -2.61 4.42
C VAL A 161 5.36 -2.46 5.93
N ASP A 162 6.47 -2.99 6.47
CA ASP A 162 6.80 -2.86 7.89
C ASP A 162 7.04 -1.40 8.31
N ASP A 163 7.56 -0.55 7.40
CA ASP A 163 7.78 0.89 7.65
C ASP A 163 6.47 1.70 7.67
N TYR A 164 5.36 1.10 7.24
CA TYR A 164 4.03 1.73 7.15
C TYR A 164 3.01 1.18 8.13
N GLN A 165 3.36 0.22 9.00
CA GLN A 165 2.44 -0.25 10.04
C GLN A 165 2.07 0.91 10.98
N GLY A 166 0.78 1.25 11.04
CA GLY A 166 0.22 2.29 11.91
C GLY A 166 0.38 3.73 11.39
N GLN A 167 0.63 3.93 10.10
CA GLN A 167 0.83 5.26 9.49
C GLN A 167 -0.19 5.49 8.35
N GLU A 168 -0.49 6.76 8.04
CA GLU A 168 -1.32 7.15 6.88
C GLU A 168 -0.48 8.02 5.94
N SER A 169 -0.80 7.95 4.65
CA SER A 169 -0.23 8.73 3.55
C SER A 169 -1.31 8.91 2.50
#